data_AF-A0A1H0R8W5-F1
#
_entry.id   AF-A0A1H0R8W5-F1
#
_cell.length_a   1.000
_cell.length_b   1.000
_cell.length_c   1.000
_cell.angle_alpha   90.00
_cell.angle_beta   90.00
_cell.angle_gamma   90.00
#
_symmetry.space_group_name_H-M   'P 1'
#
loop_
_entity.id
_entity.type
_entity.pdbx_description
1 polymer ?
#
loop_
_entity_poly.entity_id
_entity_poly.type
_entity_poly.pdbx_seq_one_letter_code
_entity_poly.pdbx_strand_id
1 'polypeptide(L)' 'MKIVDEVKQIVAAHTKEPFIVGYRFSPEEEATPGITMVETFALVDALADKDLDYLHISLNDFRSVEERMIPAHP' A
#
# COMPACT_ATOMS: atom_id res chain seq x y z
N MET A 1 -0.05 7.95 9.58
CA MET A 1 -1.02 7.81 8.48
C MET A 1 -2.40 7.85 9.12
N LYS A 2 -3.05 9.02 9.16
CA LYS A 2 -4.18 9.26 10.08
C LYS A 2 -5.30 8.23 10.00
N ILE A 3 -5.65 7.77 8.80
CA ILE A 3 -6.72 6.78 8.62
C ILE A 3 -6.33 5.41 9.18
N VAL A 4 -5.11 4.94 8.93
CA VAL A 4 -4.62 3.67 9.51
C VAL A 4 -4.56 3.77 11.03
N ASP A 5 -4.07 4.90 11.54
CA ASP A 5 -3.97 5.16 12.97
C ASP A 5 -5.37 5.12 13.63
N GLU A 6 -6.37 5.77 13.03
CA GLU A 6 -7.76 5.76 13.50
C GLU A 6 -8.38 4.35 13.47
N VAL A 7 -8.20 3.62 12.38
CA VAL A 7 -8.72 2.24 12.25
C VAL A 7 -8.15 1.36 13.36
N LYS A 8 -6.83 1.43 13.62
CA LYS A 8 -6.21 0.68 14.72
C LYS A 8 -6.75 1.10 16.09
N GLN A 9 -6.99 2.39 16.32
CA GLN A 9 -7.57 2.88 17.57
C GLN A 9 -8.97 2.33 17.80
N ILE A 10 -9.83 2.35 16.78
CA ILE A 10 -11.20 1.82 16.87
C ILE A 10 -11.19 0.29 17.08
N VAL A 11 -10.33 -0.44 16.38
CA VAL A 11 -10.16 -1.88 16.59
C VAL A 11 -9.75 -2.18 18.03
N ALA A 12 -8.77 -1.45 18.57
CA ALA A 12 -8.34 -1.60 19.96
C ALA A 12 -9.43 -1.25 20.99
N ALA A 13 -10.29 -0.26 20.69
CA ALA A 13 -11.33 0.19 21.60
C ALA A 13 -12.57 -0.74 21.65
N HIS A 14 -12.85 -1.49 20.59
CA HIS A 14 -14.14 -2.16 20.42
C HIS A 14 -14.08 -3.68 20.25
N THR A 15 -12.93 -4.24 19.89
CA THR A 15 -12.82 -5.69 19.70
C THR A 15 -12.54 -6.41 21.02
N LYS A 16 -13.11 -7.61 21.17
CA LYS A 16 -12.93 -8.47 22.36
C LYS A 16 -12.05 -9.69 22.09
N GLU A 17 -11.72 -9.90 20.82
CA GLU A 17 -10.97 -11.03 20.29
C GLU A 17 -9.92 -10.49 19.30
N PRO A 18 -8.84 -11.25 18.99
CA PRO A 18 -7.85 -10.82 18.01
C PRO A 18 -8.50 -10.43 16.68
N PHE A 19 -8.18 -9.24 16.17
CA PHE A 19 -8.75 -8.69 14.96
C PHE A 19 -7.65 -8.18 14.05
N ILE A 20 -7.55 -8.75 12.86
CA ILE A 20 -6.51 -8.40 11.89
C ILE A 20 -6.83 -7.10 11.15
N VAL A 21 -5.81 -6.29 10.92
CA VAL A 21 -5.87 -5.06 10.12
C VAL A 21 -4.79 -5.11 9.06
N GLY A 22 -5.19 -5.05 7.80
CA GLY A 22 -4.25 -4.94 6.68
C GLY A 22 -4.61 -3.79 5.74
N TYR A 23 -3.71 -3.54 4.80
CA TYR A 23 -3.84 -2.45 3.83
C TYR A 23 -3.70 -2.98 2.41
N ARG A 24 -4.65 -2.64 1.52
CA ARG A 24 -4.60 -3.00 0.10
C ARG A 24 -4.22 -1.80 -0.75
N PHE A 25 -3.27 -1.97 -1.66
CA PHE A 25 -2.88 -0.95 -2.63
C PHE A 25 -2.58 -1.56 -3.99
N SER A 26 -2.71 -0.74 -5.03
CA SER A 26 -2.12 -1.00 -6.34
C SER A 26 -0.75 -0.31 -6.36
N PRO A 27 0.34 -1.00 -6.73
CA PRO A 27 1.67 -0.42 -6.68
C PRO A 27 1.92 0.62 -7.77
N GLU A 28 1.12 0.60 -8.84
CA GLU A 28 1.19 1.53 -9.95
C GLU A 28 -0.21 1.83 -10.49
N GLU A 29 -0.37 3.00 -11.12
CA GLU A 29 -1.59 3.38 -11.83
C GLU A 29 -1.25 3.98 -13.21
N GLU A 30 -1.91 3.48 -14.27
CA GLU A 30 -1.70 3.93 -15.67
C GLU A 30 -2.19 5.37 -15.93
N ALA A 31 -2.92 5.97 -14.98
CA ALA A 31 -3.43 7.33 -15.10
C ALA A 31 -2.30 8.39 -15.13
N THR A 32 -2.63 9.59 -15.61
CA THR A 32 -1.74 10.77 -15.52
C THR A 32 -2.50 11.93 -14.86
N PRO A 33 -2.15 12.33 -13.61
CA PRO A 33 -1.14 11.69 -12.76
C PRO A 33 -1.63 10.34 -12.22
N GLY A 34 -0.71 9.40 -12.08
CA GLY A 34 -0.93 8.08 -11.49
C GLY A 34 0.28 7.73 -10.65
N ILE A 35 0.13 6.80 -9.72
CA ILE A 35 1.17 6.42 -8.77
C ILE A 35 2.25 5.60 -9.49
N THR A 36 3.52 5.91 -9.23
CA THR A 36 4.69 5.13 -9.66
C THR A 36 5.14 4.16 -8.57
N MET A 37 5.91 3.12 -8.91
CA MET A 37 6.44 2.22 -7.86
C MET A 37 7.37 2.94 -6.89
N VAL A 38 8.12 3.96 -7.34
CA VAL A 38 8.96 4.77 -6.45
C VAL A 38 8.13 5.48 -5.38
N GLU A 39 6.99 6.06 -5.75
CA GLU A 39 6.05 6.66 -4.80
C GLU A 39 5.40 5.60 -3.91
N THR A 40 5.11 4.42 -4.46
CA THR A 40 4.62 3.28 -3.68
C THR A 40 5.63 2.81 -2.63
N PHE A 41 6.94 2.84 -2.89
CA PHE A 41 7.92 2.50 -1.86
C PHE A 41 7.83 3.42 -0.64
N ALA A 42 7.65 4.73 -0.86
CA ALA A 42 7.44 5.65 0.26
C ALA A 42 6.15 5.35 1.04
N LEU A 43 5.09 4.90 0.36
CA LEU A 43 3.86 4.44 1.01
C LEU A 43 4.11 3.15 1.83
N VAL A 44 4.82 2.18 1.25
CA VAL A 44 5.13 0.89 1.89
C VAL A 44 6.00 1.10 3.13
N ASP A 45 7.02 1.96 3.07
CA ASP A 45 7.84 2.32 4.22
C ASP A 45 6.97 2.91 5.35
N ALA A 46 6.09 3.86 5.01
CA ALA A 46 5.19 4.47 5.99
C ALA A 46 4.16 3.47 6.57
N LEU A 47 3.75 2.45 5.80
CA LEU A 47 2.84 1.38 6.24
C LEU A 47 3.55 0.33 7.11
N ALA A 48 4.82 0.04 6.84
CA ALA A 48 5.61 -0.92 7.63
C ALA A 48 5.72 -0.47 9.11
N ASP A 49 5.77 0.83 9.35
CA ASP A 49 5.78 1.42 10.69
C ASP A 49 4.40 1.39 11.40
N LYS A 50 3.37 0.84 10.76
CA LYS A 50 2.00 0.80 11.32
C LYS A 50 1.60 -0.48 12.00
N ASP A 51 2.48 -1.48 12.05
CA ASP A 51 2.19 -2.75 12.73
C ASP A 51 0.86 -3.33 12.20
N LEU A 52 0.77 -3.42 10.87
CA LEU A 52 -0.32 -4.05 10.15
C LEU A 52 -0.06 -5.55 10.05
N ASP A 53 -1.11 -6.36 10.10
CA ASP A 53 -1.02 -7.82 9.99
C ASP A 53 -0.65 -8.26 8.58
N TYR A 54 -1.07 -7.51 7.55
CA TYR A 54 -0.76 -7.82 6.16
C TYR A 54 -0.81 -6.61 5.24
N LEU A 55 -0.03 -6.69 4.17
CA LEU A 55 -0.16 -5.85 2.99
C LEU A 55 -0.72 -6.70 1.83
N HIS A 56 -1.74 -6.18 1.16
CA HIS A 56 -2.34 -6.80 -0.01
C HIS A 56 -1.98 -6.00 -1.25
N ILE A 57 -1.14 -6.56 -2.10
CA ILE A 57 -0.76 -5.95 -3.37
C ILE A 57 -1.73 -6.41 -4.45
N SER A 58 -2.44 -5.46 -5.07
CA SER A 58 -3.32 -5.74 -6.20
C SER A 58 -2.61 -5.47 -7.51
N LEU A 59 -2.53 -6.48 -8.37
CA LEU A 59 -1.94 -6.40 -9.70
C LEU A 59 -2.99 -6.76 -10.74
N ASN A 60 -2.91 -6.13 -11.92
CA ASN A 60 -3.70 -6.54 -13.08
C ASN A 60 -3.10 -7.82 -13.72
N ASP A 61 -1.78 -7.83 -13.92
CA ASP A 61 -0.98 -9.02 -14.25
C ASP A 61 0.30 -9.02 -13.40
N PHE A 62 0.61 -10.13 -12.75
CA PHE A 62 1.80 -10.25 -11.89
C PHE A 62 3.12 -10.34 -12.68
N ARG A 63 3.04 -10.57 -14.00
CA ARG A 63 4.19 -10.65 -14.92
C ARG A 63 4.47 -9.32 -15.60
N SER A 64 3.65 -8.30 -15.38
CA SER A 64 3.89 -6.96 -15.93
C SER A 64 5.27 -6.48 -15.50
N VAL A 65 6.07 -6.12 -16.49
CA VAL A 65 7.35 -5.47 -16.26
C VAL A 65 7.05 -4.00 -16.11
N GLU A 66 7.59 -3.37 -15.08
CA GLU A 66 7.27 -1.98 -14.81
C GLU A 66 7.76 -1.07 -15.95
N GLU A 67 6.82 -0.49 -16.69
CA GLU A 67 7.11 0.36 -17.84
C GLU A 67 7.77 1.69 -17.41
N ARG A 68 7.57 2.11 -16.16
CA ARG A 68 8.05 3.40 -15.63
C ARG A 68 9.35 3.32 -14.82
N MET A 69 9.86 2.12 -14.53
CA MET A 69 11.17 1.88 -13.92
C MET A 69 12.31 1.92 -14.93
N ILE A 70 12.00 1.75 -16.22
CA ILE A 70 12.97 1.97 -17.28
C ILE A 70 12.99 3.49 -17.50
N PRO A 71 14.08 4.20 -17.17
CA PRO A 71 14.19 5.58 -17.58
C PRO A 71 14.04 5.58 -19.10
N ALA A 72 13.14 6.43 -19.63
CA ALA A 72 13.17 6.75 -21.05
C ALA A 72 14.59 7.23 -21.36
N HIS A 73 15.41 6.35 -21.91
CA HIS A 73 16.68 6.73 -22.48
C HIS A 73 16.36 7.47 -23.79
N PRO A 74 17.11 8.54 -24.11
CA PRO A 74 16.72 9.56 -25.09
C PRO A 74 16.47 9.02 -26.49
#